data_AF-A0A2I0JVI9-F1
#
_entry.id   AF-A0A2I0JVI9-F1
#
_cell.length_a   1.000
_cell.length_b   1.000
_cell.length_c   1.000
_cell.angle_alpha   90.00
_cell.angle_beta   90.00
_cell.angle_gamma   90.00
#
_symmetry.space_group_name_H-M   'P 1'
#
loop_
_entity.id
_entity.type
_entity.pdbx_description
1 polymer ?
#
loop_
_entity_poly.entity_id
_entity_poly.type
_entity_poly.pdbx_seq_one_letter_code
_entity_poly.pdbx_strand_id
1 'polypeptide(L)'
;MSGKKLKGGKKVRRPRFAFQTRSQVDILDDGYRWRKYGQKAVKNNKFPRSYYRCTYQGCNVKKQVQRLTRDESVVVTTYEGTHTHPVEKSTDNFEHILSQMQIYPLPYN
;
A
#
# COMPACT_ATOMS: atom_id res chain seq x y z
N MET A 1 22.39 -5.86 -46.99
CA MET A 1 21.18 -6.42 -46.35
C MET A 1 21.07 -5.85 -44.94
N SER A 2 20.27 -4.80 -44.73
CA SER A 2 20.13 -4.16 -43.42
C SER A 2 18.86 -4.67 -42.74
N GLY A 3 19.03 -5.60 -41.80
CA GLY A 3 17.95 -6.21 -41.02
C GLY A 3 17.19 -5.17 -40.19
N LYS A 4 15.88 -5.04 -40.45
CA LYS A 4 14.97 -4.20 -39.66
C LYS A 4 14.76 -4.86 -38.29
N LYS A 5 15.21 -4.18 -37.24
CA LYS A 5 14.99 -4.55 -35.82
C LYS A 5 13.48 -4.53 -35.52
N LEU A 6 12.92 -5.70 -35.18
CA LEU A 6 11.52 -5.87 -34.79
C LEU A 6 11.21 -5.06 -33.51
N LYS A 7 10.18 -4.21 -33.57
CA LYS A 7 9.71 -3.40 -32.44
C LYS A 7 9.05 -4.30 -31.39
N GLY A 8 9.62 -4.29 -30.18
CA GLY A 8 9.18 -5.11 -29.05
C GLY A 8 7.72 -4.90 -28.66
N GLY A 9 7.04 -6.00 -28.34
CA GLY A 9 5.63 -6.05 -27.95
C GLY A 9 5.28 -5.13 -26.78
N LYS A 10 4.09 -4.54 -26.83
CA LYS A 10 3.53 -3.72 -25.75
C LYS A 10 3.34 -4.61 -24.52
N LYS A 11 4.24 -4.52 -23.54
CA LYS A 11 4.06 -5.16 -22.22
C LYS A 11 2.77 -4.64 -21.60
N VAL A 12 1.82 -5.54 -21.32
CA VAL A 12 0.59 -5.21 -20.58
C VAL A 12 1.00 -4.55 -19.26
N ARG A 13 0.59 -3.29 -19.06
CA ARG A 13 0.92 -2.53 -17.85
C ARG A 13 0.11 -3.10 -16.69
N ARG A 14 0.78 -3.44 -15.59
CA ARG A 14 0.11 -3.88 -14.36
C ARG A 14 -0.84 -2.79 -13.86
N PRO A 15 -2.00 -3.15 -13.26
CA PRO A 15 -2.88 -2.19 -12.62
C PRO A 15 -2.10 -1.32 -11.63
N ARG A 16 -2.30 0.00 -11.69
CA ARG A 16 -1.62 0.96 -10.82
C ARG A 16 -2.63 1.98 -10.32
N PHE A 17 -2.79 2.06 -9.01
CA PHE A 17 -3.69 2.99 -8.35
C PHE A 17 -2.93 3.87 -7.36
N ALA A 18 -3.30 5.14 -7.29
CA ALA A 18 -2.70 6.10 -6.38
C ALA A 18 -3.79 6.93 -5.72
N PHE A 19 -3.64 7.17 -4.41
CA PHE A 19 -4.55 8.00 -3.64
C PHE A 19 -3.76 8.83 -2.64
N GLN A 20 -4.42 9.88 -2.13
CA GLN A 20 -3.88 10.78 -1.13
C GLN A 20 -4.66 10.62 0.16
N THR A 21 -3.95 10.62 1.28
CA THR A 21 -4.55 10.62 2.61
C THR A 21 -3.97 11.77 3.41
N ARG A 22 -4.82 12.46 4.18
CA ARG A 22 -4.36 13.39 5.21
C ARG A 22 -4.04 12.62 6.47
N SER A 23 -2.78 12.62 6.89
CA SER A 23 -2.30 11.83 8.02
C SER A 23 -0.99 12.39 8.58
N GLN A 24 -0.83 12.36 9.91
CA GLN A 24 0.46 12.67 10.56
C GLN A 24 1.50 11.55 10.40
N VAL A 25 1.05 10.32 10.10
CA VAL A 25 1.93 9.16 9.90
C VAL A 25 2.07 8.81 8.43
N ASP A 26 3.27 8.37 8.01
CA ASP A 26 3.55 7.99 6.61
C ASP A 26 2.88 6.66 6.25
N ILE A 27 2.89 5.71 7.18
CA ILE A 27 2.46 4.34 6.93
C ILE A 27 1.14 4.11 7.65
N LEU A 28 0.09 3.88 6.86
CA LEU A 28 -1.22 3.47 7.34
C LEU A 28 -1.27 1.95 7.44
N ASP A 29 -1.96 1.44 8.46
CA ASP A 29 -2.34 0.02 8.52
C ASP A 29 -3.49 -0.19 7.53
N ASP A 30 -3.25 -1.01 6.52
CA ASP A 30 -4.19 -1.39 5.46
C ASP A 30 -4.58 -2.87 5.53
N GLY A 31 -4.20 -3.56 6.62
CA GLY A 31 -4.47 -4.99 6.83
C GLY A 31 -3.52 -5.93 6.09
N TYR A 32 -2.72 -5.45 5.14
CA TYR A 32 -1.72 -6.25 4.45
C TYR A 32 -0.36 -6.17 5.14
N ARG A 33 0.40 -7.27 5.08
CA ARG A 33 1.75 -7.31 5.64
C ARG A 33 2.79 -6.89 4.60
N TRP A 34 3.44 -5.77 4.88
CA TRP A 34 4.42 -5.13 4.00
C TRP A 34 5.85 -5.26 4.53
N ARG A 35 6.81 -5.46 3.62
CA ARG A 35 8.25 -5.33 3.92
C ARG A 35 8.85 -4.22 3.07
N LYS A 36 9.53 -3.28 3.74
CA LYS A 36 10.31 -2.24 3.05
C LYS A 36 11.48 -2.90 2.33
N TYR A 37 11.64 -2.61 1.04
CA TYR A 37 12.75 -3.13 0.23
C TYR A 37 13.64 -2.02 -0.32
N GLY A 38 13.22 -0.76 -0.20
CA GLY A 38 14.01 0.36 -0.69
C GLY A 38 13.48 1.70 -0.23
N GLN A 39 14.33 2.71 -0.41
CA GLN A 39 14.02 4.10 -0.17
C GLN A 39 14.78 4.94 -1.21
N LYS A 40 14.13 5.97 -1.77
CA LYS A 40 14.77 6.88 -2.73
C LYS A 40 14.53 8.33 -2.34
N ALA A 41 15.58 9.13 -2.32
CA ALA A 41 15.45 10.59 -2.22
C ALA A 41 14.63 11.12 -3.41
N VAL A 42 13.77 12.11 -3.16
CA VAL A 42 12.92 12.69 -4.20
C VAL A 42 13.35 14.13 -4.44
N LYS A 43 13.58 14.46 -5.71
CA LYS A 43 13.98 15.81 -6.11
C LYS A 43 12.95 16.83 -5.62
N ASN A 44 13.41 17.89 -4.98
CA ASN A 44 12.58 18.96 -4.42
C ASN A 44 11.56 18.46 -3.37
N ASN A 45 11.85 17.35 -2.68
CA ASN A 45 11.04 16.87 -1.57
C ASN A 45 11.94 16.55 -0.36
N LYS A 46 11.62 17.15 0.78
CA LYS A 46 12.26 16.93 2.08
C LYS A 46 12.12 15.48 2.56
N PHE A 47 11.07 14.79 2.14
CA PHE A 47 10.76 13.42 2.54
C PHE A 47 11.15 12.42 1.46
N PRO A 48 11.83 11.32 1.81
CA PRO A 48 12.15 10.29 0.85
C PRO A 48 10.89 9.49 0.44
N ARG A 49 10.94 8.87 -0.74
CA ARG A 49 9.96 7.86 -1.15
C ARG A 49 10.33 6.51 -0.57
N SER A 50 9.42 5.89 0.18
CA SER A 50 9.60 4.54 0.68
C SER A 50 8.92 3.50 -0.23
N TYR A 51 9.57 2.35 -0.39
CA TYR A 51 9.11 1.27 -1.28
C TYR A 51 8.91 -0.03 -0.49
N TYR A 52 7.74 -0.63 -0.68
CA TYR A 52 7.29 -1.81 0.04
C TYR A 52 6.81 -2.89 -0.92
N ARG A 53 7.01 -4.15 -0.53
CA ARG A 53 6.44 -5.32 -1.19
C ARG A 53 5.57 -6.07 -0.21
N CYS A 54 4.49 -6.66 -0.70
CA CYS A 54 3.72 -7.60 0.10
C CYS A 54 4.62 -8.79 0.51
N THR A 55 4.39 -9.33 1.69
CA THR A 55 5.16 -10.45 2.24
C THR A 55 4.44 -11.79 2.13
N TYR A 56 3.18 -11.78 1.67
CA TYR A 56 2.42 -13.00 1.42
C TYR A 56 3.06 -13.81 0.28
N GLN A 57 3.14 -15.12 0.43
CA GLN A 57 3.79 -16.00 -0.53
C GLN A 57 3.12 -15.91 -1.90
N GLY A 58 3.90 -15.72 -2.96
CA GLY A 58 3.39 -15.57 -4.33
C GLY A 58 2.74 -14.21 -4.64
N CYS A 59 2.58 -13.32 -3.65
CA CYS A 59 2.02 -11.99 -3.87
C CYS A 59 3.08 -11.04 -4.47
N ASN A 60 2.74 -10.43 -5.60
CA ASN A 60 3.64 -9.53 -6.33
C ASN A 60 3.26 -8.05 -6.20
N VAL A 61 2.37 -7.71 -5.27
CA VAL A 61 1.93 -6.33 -5.06
C VAL A 61 3.04 -5.51 -4.42
N LYS A 62 3.22 -4.30 -4.92
CA LYS A 62 4.17 -3.32 -4.40
C LYS A 62 3.41 -2.04 -4.06
N LYS A 63 3.85 -1.33 -3.01
CA LYS A 63 3.40 0.04 -2.74
C LYS A 63 4.56 1.01 -2.56
N GLN A 64 4.32 2.26 -2.94
CA GLN A 64 5.17 3.40 -2.71
C GLN A 64 4.46 4.36 -1.77
N VAL A 65 5.19 4.93 -0.83
CA VAL A 65 4.66 5.94 0.11
C VAL A 65 5.52 7.19 -0.01
N GLN A 66 4.86 8.35 -0.17
CA GLN A 66 5.51 9.64 -0.29
C GLN A 66 4.73 10.73 0.43
N ARG A 67 5.33 11.35 1.44
CA ARG A 67 4.83 12.61 2.01
C ARG A 67 5.18 13.79 1.11
N LEU A 68 4.27 14.75 0.96
CA LEU A 68 4.54 15.96 0.19
C LEU A 68 5.24 17.00 1.05
N THR A 69 6.19 17.74 0.47
CA THR A 69 6.81 18.90 1.17
C THR A 69 5.93 20.14 1.13
N ARG A 70 5.11 20.29 0.08
CA ARG A 70 4.21 21.45 -0.05
C ARG A 70 3.07 21.42 0.96
N ASP A 71 2.64 20.22 1.33
CA ASP A 71 1.63 19.99 2.35
C ASP A 71 2.06 18.74 3.13
N GLU A 72 2.73 18.96 4.27
CA GLU A 72 3.22 17.87 5.12
C GLU A 72 2.09 17.07 5.75
N SER A 73 0.80 17.48 5.63
CA SER A 73 -0.33 16.65 6.07
C SER A 73 -0.69 15.57 5.05
N VAL A 74 -0.24 15.68 3.80
CA VAL A 74 -0.65 14.81 2.71
C VAL A 74 0.39 13.72 2.44
N VAL A 75 -0.08 12.47 2.44
CA VAL A 75 0.67 11.28 2.07
C VAL A 75 0.07 10.66 0.82
N VAL A 76 0.88 10.53 -0.22
CA VAL A 76 0.52 9.82 -1.45
C VAL A 76 0.94 8.37 -1.33
N THR A 77 -0.01 7.45 -1.48
CA THR A 77 0.27 6.01 -1.56
C THR A 77 -0.06 5.51 -2.96
N THR A 78 0.87 4.80 -3.59
CA THR A 78 0.69 4.22 -4.92
C THR A 78 0.93 2.72 -4.88
N TYR A 79 -0.03 1.94 -5.35
CA TYR A 79 0.05 0.50 -5.45
C TYR A 79 0.22 0.04 -6.89
N GLU A 80 0.91 -1.07 -7.06
CA GLU A 80 1.11 -1.77 -8.32
C GLU A 80 0.77 -3.25 -8.17
N GLY A 81 -0.20 -3.72 -8.96
CA GLY A 81 -0.76 -5.06 -8.87
C GLY A 81 -2.02 -5.14 -8.00
N THR A 82 -2.58 -6.35 -7.93
CA THR A 82 -3.78 -6.66 -7.16
C THR A 82 -3.49 -7.82 -6.22
N HIS A 83 -3.94 -7.73 -4.97
CA HIS A 83 -3.82 -8.84 -4.02
C HIS A 83 -4.77 -9.97 -4.41
N THR A 84 -4.28 -11.20 -4.38
CA THR A 84 -5.07 -12.43 -4.61
C THR A 84 -5.16 -13.27 -3.35
N HIS A 85 -5.05 -12.61 -2.18
CA HIS A 85 -5.09 -13.22 -0.86
C HIS A 85 -5.81 -12.26 0.11
N PRO A 86 -6.42 -12.78 1.19
CA PRO A 86 -7.05 -11.94 2.20
C PRO A 86 -6.00 -11.09 2.95
N VAL A 87 -6.49 -10.05 3.62
CA VAL A 87 -5.69 -9.32 4.63
C VAL A 87 -5.30 -10.27 5.76
N GLU A 88 -4.08 -10.16 6.29
CA GLU A 88 -3.60 -11.06 7.37
C GLU A 88 -4.28 -10.73 8.70
N LYS A 89 -4.50 -9.44 8.95
CA LYS A 89 -5.40 -9.00 10.01
C LYS A 89 -6.78 -8.90 9.36
N SER A 90 -7.58 -9.96 9.47
CA SER A 90 -9.02 -9.80 9.34
C SER A 90 -9.46 -8.68 10.29
N THR A 91 -10.58 -8.05 10.00
CA THR A 91 -11.21 -7.02 10.83
C THR A 91 -11.68 -7.55 12.19
N ASP A 92 -10.89 -8.39 12.88
CA ASP A 92 -11.07 -8.80 14.27
C ASP A 92 -11.13 -7.56 15.19
N ASN A 93 -10.59 -6.44 14.71
CA ASN A 93 -10.76 -5.13 15.32
C ASN A 93 -12.22 -4.66 15.36
N PHE A 94 -13.10 -5.02 14.43
CA PHE A 94 -14.49 -4.54 14.48
C PHE A 94 -15.26 -5.19 15.62
N GLU A 95 -15.18 -6.52 15.78
CA GLU A 95 -15.76 -7.22 16.93
C GLU A 95 -15.11 -6.79 18.25
N HIS A 96 -13.80 -6.56 18.26
CA HIS A 96 -13.11 -6.03 19.44
C HIS A 96 -13.52 -4.59 19.78
N ILE A 97 -13.69 -3.71 18.78
CA ILE A 97 -14.17 -2.33 18.98
C ILE A 97 -15.63 -2.35 19.44
N LEU A 98 -16.48 -3.17 18.82
CA LEU A 98 -17.89 -3.28 19.19
C LEU A 98 -18.09 -3.86 20.59
N SER A 99 -17.26 -4.83 21.00
CA SER A 99 -17.27 -5.37 22.38
C SER A 99 -16.74 -4.36 23.40
N GLN A 100 -15.68 -3.60 23.07
CA GLN A 100 -15.22 -2.49 23.90
C GLN A 100 -16.26 -1.38 24.06
N MET A 101 -17.07 -1.13 23.02
CA MET A 101 -18.16 -0.15 23.04
C MET A 101 -19.46 -0.71 23.67
N GLN A 102 -19.44 -1.94 24.22
CA GLN A 102 -20.56 -2.60 24.91
C GLN A 102 -21.85 -2.72 24.07
N ILE A 103 -21.75 -2.86 22.74
CA ILE A 103 -22.93 -2.91 21.87
C ILE A 103 -23.57 -4.32 21.82
N TYR A 104 -22.81 -5.36 22.18
CA TYR A 104 -23.36 -6.71 22.39
C TYR A 104 -23.37 -7.02 23.89
N PRO A 105 -24.55 -7.10 24.54
CA PRO A 105 -24.63 -7.64 25.88
C PRO A 105 -24.35 -9.14 25.80
N LEU A 106 -23.31 -9.60 26.49
CA LEU A 106 -23.09 -11.02 26.73
C LEU A 106 -24.32 -11.57 27.47
N PRO A 107 -24.94 -12.68 27.01
CA PRO A 107 -25.97 -13.33 27.82
C PRO A 107 -25.30 -13.83 29.11
N TYR A 108 -25.82 -13.34 30.24
CA TYR A 108 -25.38 -13.74 31.56
C TYR A 108 -25.53 -15.25 31.76
N ASN A 109 -24.57 -15.81 32.50
CA ASN A 109 -24.49 -17.19 32.99
C ASN A 109 -25.54 -17.46 34.08
#